data_AF-A0A2G8YCI4-F1
#
_entry.id   AF-A0A2G8YCI4-F1
#
_cell.length_a   1.000
_cell.length_b   1.000
_cell.length_c   1.000
_cell.angle_alpha   90.00
_cell.angle_beta   90.00
_cell.angle_gamma   90.00
#
_symmetry.space_group_name_H-M   'P 1'
#
loop_
_entity.id
_entity.type
_entity.pdbx_description
1 polymer ?
#
loop_
_entity_poly.entity_id
_entity_poly.type
_entity_poly.pdbx_seq_one_letter_code
_entity_poly.pdbx_strand_id
1 'polypeptide(L)'
;MMFKYLWSKPAGGGPAPLISNPVKHWMVTLVALHLFLFAASCFTLAFPSITDMSCQMLMVNSAYCAACGGVAFIMLFYFSVLSCQTWGTEQYWTIAAVVTLSMAFVDIVAAGWGIYVFIEATTNLHEVDQETQVGCQNWKAVSFYYCTACVIILHVIIALLCGAVSFRLAGRISSQLDEIRRLV
;
A
#
# COMPACT_ATOMS: atom_id res chain seq x y z
N MET A 1 7.66 -18.43 -24.48
CA MET A 1 6.53 -17.94 -25.30
C MET A 1 5.35 -17.39 -24.48
N MET A 2 5.25 -17.67 -23.16
CA MET A 2 4.14 -17.18 -22.31
C MET A 2 4.07 -15.65 -22.11
N PHE A 3 5.20 -14.93 -22.17
CA PHE A 3 5.21 -13.47 -21.95
C PHE A 3 4.65 -12.64 -23.12
N LYS A 4 4.58 -13.19 -24.34
CA LYS A 4 4.05 -12.46 -25.50
C LYS A 4 2.55 -12.19 -25.40
N TYR A 5 1.79 -13.10 -24.77
CA TYR A 5 0.34 -12.97 -24.58
C TYR A 5 -0.08 -11.91 -23.57
N LEU A 6 0.81 -11.47 -22.67
CA LEU A 6 0.52 -10.40 -21.71
C LEU A 6 0.51 -9.01 -22.37
N TRP A 7 1.24 -8.84 -23.48
CA TRP A 7 1.53 -7.53 -24.07
C TRP A 7 0.98 -7.33 -25.49
N SER A 8 0.53 -8.38 -26.18
CA SER A 8 -0.19 -8.24 -27.45
C SER A 8 -1.69 -8.27 -27.22
N LYS A 9 -2.45 -7.39 -27.90
CA LYS A 9 -3.90 -7.53 -28.02
C LYS A 9 -4.22 -8.96 -28.49
N PRO A 10 -5.02 -9.76 -27.77
CA PRO A 10 -5.47 -11.05 -28.28
C PRO A 10 -6.11 -10.83 -29.66
N ALA A 11 -5.86 -11.72 -30.63
CA ALA A 11 -6.49 -11.63 -31.94
C ALA A 11 -8.02 -11.57 -31.73
N GLY A 12 -8.61 -10.41 -32.03
CA GLY A 12 -10.02 -10.16 -31.83
C GLY A 12 -10.82 -11.06 -32.75
N GLY A 13 -11.62 -11.95 -32.16
CA GLY A 13 -12.50 -12.87 -32.89
C GLY A 13 -13.50 -13.61 -32.00
N GLY A 14 -13.61 -13.26 -30.71
CA GLY A 14 -14.58 -13.84 -29.78
C GLY A 14 -15.72 -12.87 -29.44
N PRO A 15 -16.86 -13.37 -28.93
CA PRO A 15 -18.09 -12.58 -28.70
C PRO A 15 -18.02 -11.58 -27.54
N ALA A 16 -16.91 -11.55 -26.77
CA ALA A 16 -16.77 -10.69 -25.60
C ALA A 16 -15.85 -9.49 -25.89
N PRO A 17 -16.27 -8.25 -25.56
CA PRO A 17 -15.45 -7.07 -25.78
C PRO A 17 -14.22 -7.07 -24.87
N LEU A 18 -13.08 -6.65 -25.46
CA LEU A 18 -11.82 -6.48 -24.75
C LEU A 18 -11.65 -5.02 -24.33
N ILE A 19 -11.42 -4.81 -23.03
CA ILE A 19 -11.20 -3.50 -22.41
C ILE A 19 -9.70 -3.36 -22.12
N SER A 20 -9.14 -2.21 -22.48
CA SER A 20 -7.74 -1.86 -22.17
C SER A 20 -7.58 -1.44 -20.71
N ASN A 21 -6.45 -1.68 -20.08
CA ASN A 21 -6.18 -1.19 -18.72
C ASN A 21 -6.25 0.36 -18.67
N PRO A 22 -7.23 0.94 -17.98
CA PRO A 22 -7.48 2.37 -18.07
C PRO A 22 -6.60 3.21 -17.13
N VAL A 23 -5.87 2.58 -16.21
CA VAL A 23 -5.09 3.25 -15.15
C VAL A 23 -3.69 2.66 -14.99
N LYS A 24 -3.14 2.06 -16.05
CA LYS A 24 -1.81 1.42 -16.04
C LYS A 24 -0.71 2.30 -15.42
N HIS A 25 -0.64 3.58 -15.81
CA HIS A 25 0.35 4.51 -15.24
C HIS A 25 0.19 4.70 -13.73
N TRP A 26 -1.06 4.80 -13.24
CA TRP A 26 -1.33 4.92 -11.81
C TRP A 26 -0.94 3.65 -11.05
N MET A 27 -1.16 2.47 -11.64
CA MET A 27 -0.73 1.20 -11.04
C MET A 27 0.79 1.13 -10.91
N VAL A 28 1.54 1.55 -11.95
CA VAL A 28 3.01 1.62 -11.89
C VAL A 28 3.49 2.60 -10.81
N THR A 29 2.82 3.76 -10.67
CA THR A 29 3.12 4.71 -9.59
C THR A 29 2.87 4.07 -8.22
N LEU A 30 1.75 3.35 -8.04
CA LEU A 30 1.47 2.65 -6.79
C LEU A 30 2.51 1.56 -6.49
N VAL A 31 2.98 0.81 -7.49
CA VAL A 31 4.08 -0.15 -7.32
C VAL A 31 5.32 0.55 -6.76
N ALA A 32 5.75 1.66 -7.35
CA ALA A 32 6.91 2.41 -6.88
C ALA A 32 6.73 2.93 -5.45
N LEU A 33 5.55 3.45 -5.13
CA LEU A 33 5.23 3.95 -3.79
C LEU A 33 5.23 2.85 -2.72
N HIS A 34 4.65 1.68 -3.00
CA HIS A 34 4.66 0.56 -2.05
C HIS A 34 6.05 -0.06 -1.90
N LEU A 35 6.87 -0.07 -2.96
CA LEU A 35 8.27 -0.48 -2.84
C LEU A 35 9.04 0.46 -1.90
N PHE A 36 8.82 1.77 -2.03
CA PHE A 36 9.42 2.76 -1.14
C PHE A 36 8.93 2.60 0.31
N LEU A 37 7.62 2.42 0.51
CA LEU A 37 7.03 2.16 1.83
C LEU A 37 7.60 0.88 2.46
N PHE A 38 7.70 -0.20 1.69
CA PHE A 38 8.30 -1.46 2.12
C PHE A 38 9.74 -1.26 2.61
N ALA A 39 10.57 -0.59 1.80
CA ALA A 39 11.96 -0.33 2.15
C ALA A 39 12.08 0.54 3.42
N ALA A 40 11.29 1.61 3.51
CA ALA A 40 11.27 2.49 4.67
C ALA A 40 10.80 1.75 5.94
N SER A 41 9.81 0.87 5.80
CA SER A 41 9.28 0.07 6.91
C SER A 41 10.30 -0.98 7.39
N CYS A 42 10.97 -1.68 6.47
CA CYS A 42 12.03 -2.63 6.81
C CYS A 42 13.23 -1.95 7.48
N PHE A 43 13.64 -0.78 6.97
CA PHE A 43 14.72 0.00 7.58
C PHE A 43 14.36 0.42 9.01
N THR A 44 13.16 0.96 9.19
CA THR A 44 12.66 1.40 10.50
C THR A 44 12.53 0.21 11.46
N LEU A 45 12.01 -0.93 10.99
CA LEU A 45 11.91 -2.17 11.77
C LEU A 45 13.28 -2.70 12.24
N ALA A 46 14.30 -2.65 11.38
CA ALA A 46 15.63 -3.15 11.72
C ALA A 46 16.39 -2.20 12.66
N PHE A 47 16.03 -0.91 12.68
CA PHE A 47 16.76 0.14 13.40
C PHE A 47 16.93 -0.15 14.90
N PRO A 48 15.89 -0.53 15.69
CA PRO A 48 16.05 -0.83 17.10
C PRO A 48 17.04 -1.96 17.37
N SER A 49 17.05 -2.99 16.52
CA SER A 49 17.95 -4.13 16.65
C SER A 49 19.39 -3.78 16.28
N ILE A 50 19.61 -2.95 15.26
CA ILE A 50 20.96 -2.56 14.82
C ILE A 50 21.59 -1.58 15.80
N THR A 51 20.77 -0.75 16.45
CA THR A 51 21.23 0.33 17.32
C THR A 51 21.21 -0.04 18.80
N ASP A 52 20.84 -1.27 19.15
CA ASP A 52 20.64 -1.73 20.54
C ASP A 52 19.77 -0.75 21.35
N MET A 53 18.59 -0.40 20.80
CA MET A 53 17.66 0.50 21.46
C MET A 53 16.88 -0.24 22.56
N SER A 54 16.88 0.29 23.78
CA SER A 54 16.25 -0.32 24.96
C SER A 54 14.88 0.25 25.35
N CYS A 55 14.36 1.25 24.62
CA CYS A 55 13.09 1.91 24.97
C CYS A 55 11.88 1.03 24.65
N GLN A 56 11.39 0.28 25.64
CA GLN A 56 10.27 -0.67 25.48
C GLN A 56 8.96 -0.01 25.00
N MET A 57 8.69 1.22 25.44
CA MET A 57 7.49 1.97 25.03
C MET A 57 7.44 2.25 23.53
N LEU A 58 8.61 2.51 22.92
CA LEU A 58 8.70 2.67 21.48
C LEU A 58 8.73 1.32 20.75
N MET A 59 9.24 0.24 21.36
CA MET A 59 9.36 -1.06 20.70
C MET A 59 8.02 -1.62 20.20
N VAL A 60 6.88 -1.21 20.78
CA VAL A 60 5.54 -1.55 20.28
C VAL A 60 5.35 -1.08 18.83
N ASN A 61 5.95 0.04 18.43
CA ASN A 61 5.91 0.56 17.05
C ASN A 61 6.63 -0.34 16.04
N SER A 62 7.54 -1.21 16.50
CA SER A 62 8.21 -2.18 15.62
C SER A 62 7.23 -3.20 15.03
N ALA A 63 6.22 -3.61 15.80
CA ALA A 63 5.16 -4.50 15.32
C ALA A 63 4.36 -3.86 14.19
N TYR A 64 4.06 -2.55 14.30
CA TYR A 64 3.46 -1.80 13.21
C TYR A 64 4.36 -1.74 11.98
N CYS A 65 5.67 -1.47 12.15
CA CYS A 65 6.60 -1.46 11.01
C CYS A 65 6.70 -2.83 10.31
N ALA A 66 6.60 -3.93 11.06
CA ALA A 66 6.52 -5.26 10.46
C ALA A 66 5.21 -5.46 9.66
N ALA A 67 4.06 -5.10 10.26
CA ALA A 67 2.76 -5.19 9.60
C ALA A 67 2.68 -4.32 8.34
N CYS A 68 3.14 -3.05 8.43
CA CYS A 68 3.22 -2.12 7.31
C CYS A 68 4.10 -2.66 6.18
N GLY A 69 5.26 -3.24 6.51
CA GLY A 69 6.10 -3.92 5.52
C GLY A 69 5.38 -5.08 4.84
N GLY A 70 4.67 -5.92 5.59
CA GLY A 70 3.87 -7.02 5.04
C GLY A 70 2.78 -6.55 4.08
N VAL A 71 1.99 -5.55 4.48
CA VAL A 71 0.94 -4.95 3.64
C VAL A 71 1.55 -4.33 2.39
N ALA A 72 2.60 -3.53 2.53
CA ALA A 72 3.29 -2.90 1.40
C ALA A 72 3.81 -3.93 0.39
N PHE A 73 4.35 -5.05 0.86
CA PHE A 73 4.82 -6.13 -0.01
C PHE A 73 3.69 -6.83 -0.77
N ILE A 74 2.57 -7.12 -0.10
CA ILE A 74 1.38 -7.71 -0.74
C ILE A 74 0.83 -6.78 -1.81
N MET A 75 0.68 -5.49 -1.49
CA MET A 75 0.17 -4.47 -2.41
C MET A 75 1.12 -4.26 -3.59
N LEU A 76 2.43 -4.24 -3.34
CA LEU A 76 3.46 -4.19 -4.38
C LEU A 76 3.28 -5.33 -5.39
N PHE A 77 3.15 -6.57 -4.92
CA PHE A 77 2.97 -7.73 -5.78
C PHE A 77 1.66 -7.63 -6.56
N TYR A 78 0.56 -7.30 -5.88
CA TYR A 78 -0.76 -7.14 -6.49
C TYR A 78 -0.77 -6.13 -7.64
N PHE A 79 -0.31 -4.90 -7.38
CA PHE A 79 -0.28 -3.86 -8.41
C PHE A 79 0.73 -4.17 -9.53
N SER A 80 1.81 -4.89 -9.24
CA SER A 80 2.77 -5.33 -10.26
C SER A 80 2.10 -6.26 -11.26
N VAL A 81 1.38 -7.29 -10.78
CA VAL A 81 0.62 -8.21 -11.63
C VAL A 81 -0.42 -7.46 -12.45
N LEU A 82 -1.19 -6.58 -11.81
CA LEU A 82 -2.26 -5.85 -12.48
C LEU A 82 -1.74 -4.82 -13.51
N SER A 83 -0.56 -4.22 -13.28
CA SER A 83 0.08 -3.29 -14.21
C SER A 83 0.62 -3.98 -15.48
N CYS A 84 0.98 -5.26 -15.38
CA CYS A 84 1.42 -6.08 -16.51
C CYS A 84 0.25 -6.47 -17.42
N GLN A 85 -0.98 -6.49 -16.90
CA GLN A 85 -2.16 -6.77 -17.70
C GLN A 85 -2.58 -5.55 -18.53
N THR A 86 -2.50 -5.69 -19.85
CA THR A 86 -2.82 -4.61 -20.80
C THR A 86 -4.26 -4.66 -21.29
N TRP A 87 -4.82 -5.86 -21.47
CA TRP A 87 -6.18 -6.10 -21.96
C TRP A 87 -6.89 -7.12 -21.08
N GLY A 88 -8.22 -7.00 -20.96
CA GLY A 88 -9.05 -7.93 -20.19
C GLY A 88 -10.51 -7.87 -20.61
N THR A 89 -11.27 -8.91 -20.28
CA THR A 89 -12.73 -8.92 -20.47
C THR A 89 -13.42 -8.05 -19.42
N GLU A 90 -14.70 -7.73 -19.63
CA GLU A 90 -15.55 -7.06 -18.62
C GLU A 90 -15.46 -7.75 -17.26
N GLN A 91 -15.68 -9.08 -17.24
CA GLN A 91 -15.64 -9.85 -16.00
C GLN A 91 -14.28 -9.74 -15.28
N TYR A 92 -13.17 -9.81 -16.02
CA TYR A 92 -11.83 -9.67 -15.44
C TYR A 92 -11.65 -8.30 -14.77
N TRP A 93 -12.03 -7.22 -15.45
CA TRP A 93 -11.86 -5.87 -14.94
C TRP A 93 -12.82 -5.54 -13.79
N THR A 94 -14.03 -6.08 -13.81
CA THR A 94 -14.97 -5.97 -12.69
C THR A 94 -14.44 -6.68 -11.45
N ILE A 95 -13.91 -7.90 -11.58
CA ILE A 95 -13.26 -8.60 -10.46
C ILE A 95 -12.06 -7.80 -9.97
N ALA A 96 -11.21 -7.31 -10.87
CA ALA A 96 -10.05 -6.51 -10.50
C ALA A 96 -10.46 -5.23 -9.74
N ALA A 97 -11.53 -4.54 -10.16
CA ALA A 97 -12.04 -3.36 -9.47
C ALA A 97 -12.52 -3.66 -8.04
N VAL A 98 -13.28 -4.76 -7.86
CA VAL A 98 -13.76 -5.19 -6.53
C VAL A 98 -12.58 -5.55 -5.62
N VAL A 99 -11.60 -6.31 -6.13
CA VAL A 99 -10.41 -6.69 -5.35
C VAL A 99 -9.54 -5.47 -5.04
N THR A 100 -9.36 -4.54 -5.98
CA THR A 100 -8.57 -3.32 -5.73
C THR A 100 -9.24 -2.46 -4.65
N LEU A 101 -10.57 -2.35 -4.69
CA LEU A 101 -11.33 -1.60 -3.69
C LEU A 101 -11.23 -2.25 -2.30
N SER A 102 -11.35 -3.57 -2.19
CA SER A 102 -11.24 -4.27 -0.91
C SER A 102 -9.82 -4.18 -0.34
N MET A 103 -8.79 -4.33 -1.18
CA MET A 103 -7.40 -4.13 -0.75
C MET A 103 -7.14 -2.70 -0.28
N ALA A 104 -7.63 -1.69 -1.01
CA ALA A 104 -7.50 -0.30 -0.60
C ALA A 104 -8.19 -0.01 0.75
N PHE A 105 -9.32 -0.66 1.03
CA PHE A 105 -9.98 -0.55 2.33
C PHE A 105 -9.12 -1.15 3.45
N VAL A 106 -8.56 -2.35 3.25
CA VAL A 106 -7.65 -2.99 4.21
C VAL A 106 -6.41 -2.14 4.45
N ASP A 107 -5.86 -1.54 3.39
CA ASP A 107 -4.69 -0.65 3.44
C ASP A 107 -4.96 0.60 4.29
N ILE A 108 -6.15 1.22 4.13
CA ILE A 108 -6.59 2.35 4.96
C ILE A 108 -6.73 1.95 6.43
N VAL A 109 -7.30 0.77 6.72
CA VAL A 109 -7.44 0.26 8.09
C VAL A 109 -6.05 0.00 8.71
N ALA A 110 -5.12 -0.58 7.96
CA ALA A 110 -3.76 -0.81 8.41
C ALA A 110 -3.02 0.51 8.68
N ALA A 111 -3.18 1.52 7.81
CA ALA A 111 -2.64 2.85 8.04
C ALA A 111 -3.25 3.50 9.31
N GLY A 112 -4.56 3.37 9.51
CA GLY A 112 -5.28 3.86 10.70
C GLY A 112 -4.82 3.22 12.00
N TRP A 113 -4.57 1.90 12.01
CA TRP A 113 -3.95 1.20 13.13
C TRP A 113 -2.61 1.85 13.51
N GLY A 114 -1.79 2.21 12.52
CA GLY A 114 -0.50 2.87 12.76
C GLY A 114 -0.61 4.18 13.51
N ILE A 115 -1.61 5.00 13.15
CA ILE A 115 -1.91 6.25 13.86
C ILE A 115 -2.27 5.95 15.32
N TYR A 116 -3.16 4.97 15.55
CA TYR A 116 -3.57 4.57 16.89
C TYR A 116 -2.37 4.14 17.75
N VAL A 117 -1.53 3.22 17.25
CA VAL A 117 -0.34 2.73 17.97
C VAL A 117 0.64 3.85 18.27
N PHE A 118 0.82 4.79 17.33
CA PHE A 118 1.71 5.92 17.53
C PHE A 118 1.20 6.92 18.58
N ILE A 119 -0.11 7.18 18.59
CA ILE A 119 -0.74 8.01 19.62
C ILE A 119 -0.58 7.34 20.99
N GLU A 120 -0.90 6.05 21.10
CA GLU A 120 -0.77 5.28 22.34
C GLU A 120 0.68 5.28 22.85
N ALA A 121 1.66 5.06 21.97
CA ALA A 121 3.08 5.17 22.35
C ALA A 121 3.46 6.59 22.82
N THR A 122 2.89 7.62 22.18
CA THR A 122 3.17 9.03 22.53
C THR A 122 2.53 9.43 23.86
N THR A 123 1.30 9.01 24.14
CA THR A 123 0.64 9.27 25.43
C THR A 123 1.36 8.54 26.56
N ASN A 124 1.72 7.28 26.33
CA ASN A 124 2.48 6.47 27.28
C ASN A 124 3.87 7.05 27.58
N LEU A 125 4.51 7.70 26.61
CA LEU A 125 5.74 8.45 26.87
C LEU A 125 5.50 9.67 27.77
N HIS A 126 4.36 10.35 27.65
CA HIS A 126 4.10 11.57 28.41
C HIS A 126 3.65 11.32 29.85
N GLU A 127 2.91 10.24 30.09
CA GLU A 127 2.30 9.95 31.40
C GLU A 127 3.24 9.23 32.38
N VAL A 128 4.35 8.69 31.90
CA VAL A 128 5.24 7.84 32.70
C VAL A 128 6.40 8.64 33.30
N ASP A 129 6.65 8.40 34.59
CA ASP A 129 7.65 9.10 35.40
C ASP A 129 9.08 8.95 34.85
N GLN A 130 9.95 9.93 35.13
CA GLN A 130 11.33 9.97 34.59
C GLN A 130 12.15 8.70 34.89
N GLU A 131 11.88 8.01 36.00
CA GLU A 131 12.56 6.75 36.35
C GLU A 131 12.16 5.56 35.47
N THR A 132 11.00 5.59 34.81
CA THR A 132 10.56 4.51 33.91
C THR A 132 10.85 4.81 32.43
N GLN A 133 11.31 6.03 32.11
CA GLN A 133 11.74 6.44 30.76
C GLN A 133 13.20 6.08 30.42
N VAL A 134 13.85 5.16 31.15
CA VAL A 134 15.26 4.82 30.96
C VAL A 134 15.53 4.41 29.50
N GLY A 135 16.35 5.21 28.80
CA GLY A 135 16.73 4.96 27.41
C GLY A 135 15.83 5.57 26.33
N CYS A 136 14.68 6.14 26.70
CA CYS A 136 13.74 6.76 25.74
C CYS A 136 14.10 8.21 25.36
N GLN A 137 14.98 8.87 26.14
CA GLN A 137 15.48 10.22 25.85
C GLN A 137 16.79 10.21 25.01
N ASN A 138 17.28 9.03 24.63
CA ASN A 138 18.47 8.91 23.81
C ASN A 138 18.18 9.26 22.35
N TRP A 139 19.17 9.81 21.64
CA TRP A 139 19.06 10.18 20.22
C TRP A 139 18.55 9.02 19.34
N LYS A 140 18.88 7.77 19.69
CA LYS A 140 18.41 6.55 19.02
C LYS A 140 16.89 6.41 19.09
N ALA A 141 16.31 6.59 20.28
CA ALA A 141 14.87 6.50 20.50
C ALA A 141 14.13 7.64 19.80
N VAL A 142 14.67 8.87 19.89
CA VAL A 142 14.14 10.04 19.16
C VAL A 142 14.15 9.80 17.65
N SER A 143 15.25 9.28 17.11
CA SER A 143 15.36 8.94 15.69
C SER A 143 14.33 7.89 15.29
N PHE A 144 14.18 6.82 16.06
CA PHE A 144 13.22 5.76 15.78
C PHE A 144 11.76 6.25 15.85
N TYR A 145 11.44 7.14 16.79
CA TYR A 145 10.14 7.80 16.88
C TYR A 145 9.79 8.55 15.58
N TYR A 146 10.67 9.44 15.12
CA TYR A 146 10.45 10.20 13.90
C TYR A 146 10.44 9.32 12.64
N CYS A 147 11.30 8.30 12.56
CA CYS A 147 11.26 7.34 11.47
C CYS A 147 9.91 6.60 11.41
N THR A 148 9.40 6.16 12.56
CA THR A 148 8.08 5.51 12.65
C THR A 148 6.98 6.48 12.22
N ALA A 149 7.00 7.71 12.71
CA ALA A 149 6.03 8.74 12.33
C ALA A 149 6.01 8.97 10.80
N CYS A 150 7.20 9.07 10.19
CA CYS A 150 7.34 9.21 8.75
C CYS A 150 6.77 8.01 7.99
N VAL A 151 7.02 6.78 8.44
CA VAL A 151 6.44 5.56 7.82
C VAL A 151 4.92 5.58 7.90
N ILE A 152 4.33 5.96 9.04
CA ILE A 152 2.88 6.04 9.20
C ILE A 152 2.29 7.09 8.25
N ILE A 153 2.85 8.30 8.23
CA ILE A 153 2.37 9.38 7.34
C ILE A 153 2.43 8.94 5.88
N LEU A 154 3.55 8.31 5.48
CA LEU A 154 3.71 7.77 4.14
C LEU A 154 2.66 6.69 3.82
N HIS A 155 2.42 5.76 4.74
CA HIS A 155 1.40 4.71 4.59
C HIS A 155 0.01 5.30 4.41
N VAL A 156 -0.36 6.31 5.21
CA VAL A 156 -1.65 7.01 5.08
C VAL A 156 -1.80 7.66 3.71
N ILE A 157 -0.77 8.38 3.24
CA ILE A 157 -0.80 9.02 1.91
C ILE A 157 -0.99 7.96 0.81
N ILE A 158 -0.24 6.86 0.89
CA ILE A 158 -0.32 5.77 -0.10
C ILE A 158 -1.69 5.09 -0.06
N ALA A 159 -2.25 4.83 1.12
CA ALA A 159 -3.57 4.22 1.27
C ALA A 159 -4.69 5.10 0.68
N LEU A 160 -4.61 6.43 0.86
CA LEU A 160 -5.54 7.35 0.21
C LEU A 160 -5.38 7.35 -1.33
N LEU A 161 -4.16 7.27 -1.83
CA LEU A 161 -3.89 7.13 -3.27
C LEU A 161 -4.42 5.80 -3.82
N CYS A 162 -4.28 4.70 -3.08
CA CYS A 162 -4.88 3.40 -3.41
C CYS A 162 -6.39 3.54 -3.58
N GLY A 163 -7.07 4.15 -2.59
CA GLY A 163 -8.50 4.42 -2.67
C GLY A 163 -8.88 5.25 -3.90
N ALA A 164 -8.17 6.34 -4.18
CA ALA A 164 -8.42 7.19 -5.34
C ALA A 164 -8.23 6.44 -6.68
N VAL A 165 -7.22 5.57 -6.77
CA VAL A 165 -6.98 4.75 -7.98
C VAL A 165 -8.06 3.68 -8.13
N SER A 166 -8.56 3.07 -7.04
CA SER A 166 -9.68 2.13 -7.08
C SER A 166 -10.94 2.76 -7.68
N PHE A 167 -11.30 3.98 -7.24
CA PHE A 167 -12.44 4.70 -7.82
C PHE A 167 -12.23 5.06 -9.30
N ARG A 168 -11.01 5.48 -9.67
CA ARG A 168 -10.68 5.79 -11.07
C ARG A 168 -10.72 4.56 -11.96
N LEU A 169 -10.27 3.41 -11.47
CA LEU A 169 -10.33 2.13 -12.18
C LEU A 169 -11.78 1.79 -12.51
N ALA A 170 -12.66 1.77 -11.49
CA ALA A 170 -14.08 1.46 -11.66
C ALA A 170 -14.78 2.43 -12.63
N GLY A 171 -14.57 3.73 -12.46
CA GLY A 171 -15.20 4.75 -13.31
C GLY A 171 -14.76 4.65 -14.78
N ARG A 172 -13.46 4.41 -15.04
CA ARG A 172 -12.97 4.28 -16.41
C ARG A 172 -13.38 2.97 -17.08
N ILE A 173 -13.46 1.86 -16.35
CA ILE A 173 -14.01 0.60 -16.87
C ILE A 173 -15.45 0.81 -17.35
N SER A 174 -16.29 1.46 -16.53
CA SER A 174 -17.68 1.78 -16.89
C SER A 174 -17.75 2.63 -18.16
N SER A 175 -16.91 3.66 -18.28
CA SER A 175 -16.91 4.52 -19.46
C SER A 175 -16.57 3.79 -20.77
N GLN A 176 -15.61 2.85 -20.71
CA GLN A 176 -15.22 2.06 -21.89
C GLN A 176 -16.30 1.04 -22.26
N LEU A 177 -16.97 0.45 -21.26
CA LEU A 177 -18.12 -0.43 -21.50
C LEU A 177 -19.29 0.30 -22.17
N ASP A 178 -19.60 1.51 -21.71
CA ASP A 178 -20.65 2.34 -22.31
C ASP A 178 -20.32 2.75 -23.74
N GLU A 179 -19.05 3.08 -24.02
CA GLU A 179 -18.58 3.39 -25.38
C GLU A 179 -18.73 2.17 -26.31
N ILE A 180 -18.30 0.99 -25.87
CA ILE A 180 -18.42 -0.24 -26.65
C ILE A 180 -19.89 -0.60 -26.90
N ARG A 181 -20.76 -0.47 -25.89
CA ARG A 181 -22.20 -0.76 -26.02
C ARG A 181 -22.90 0.19 -27.01
N ARG A 182 -22.40 1.42 -27.20
CA ARG A 182 -22.94 2.37 -28.19
C ARG A 182 -22.49 2.10 -29.63
N LEU A 183 -21.39 1.36 -29.80
CA LEU A 183 -20.80 1.05 -31.11
C LEU A 183 -21.35 -0.25 -31.73
N VAL A 184 -22.04 -1.08 -30.93
CA VAL A 184 -22.70 -2.33 -31.33
C VAL A 184 -24.20 -2.09 -31.43
#